data_AF-A0A0Q5QQI1-F1
#
_entry.id   AF-A0A0Q5QQI1-F1
#
_cell.length_a   1.000
_cell.length_b   1.000
_cell.length_c   1.000
_cell.angle_alpha   90.00
_cell.angle_beta   90.00
_cell.angle_gamma   90.00
#
_symmetry.space_group_name_H-M   'P 1'
#
loop_
_entity.id
_entity.type
_entity.pdbx_description
1 polymer ?
#
loop_
_entity_poly.entity_id
_entity_poly.type
_entity_poly.pdbx_seq_one_letter_code
_entity_poly.pdbx_strand_id
1 'polypeptide(L)' 'MEMEMQREVYSEPSDVEGYGGEVMVEGPDGVDVSLTPEAAIITGTRLINAGVQEISNDKSLNKPG' A
#
# COMPACT_ATOMS: atom_id res chain seq x y z
N MET A 1 -13.23 -26.59 -3.74
CA MET A 1 -12.39 -26.17 -2.61
C MET A 1 -11.72 -24.89 -3.05
N GLU A 2 -12.18 -23.76 -2.54
CA GLU A 2 -11.48 -22.47 -2.73
C GLU A 2 -10.20 -22.55 -1.90
N MET A 3 -9.04 -22.43 -2.54
CA MET A 3 -7.78 -22.30 -1.84
C MET A 3 -7.74 -20.89 -1.26
N GLU A 4 -7.73 -20.76 0.06
CA GLU A 4 -7.42 -19.49 0.73
C GLU A 4 -6.00 -19.08 0.31
N MET A 5 -5.89 -18.14 -0.63
CA MET A 5 -4.61 -17.55 -0.97
C MET A 5 -4.14 -16.74 0.24
N GLN A 6 -3.13 -17.24 0.94
CA GLN A 6 -2.43 -16.45 1.94
C GLN A 6 -1.85 -15.21 1.25
N ARG A 7 -2.25 -14.03 1.74
CA ARG A 7 -1.77 -12.76 1.21
C ARG A 7 -0.32 -12.57 1.62
N GLU A 8 0.55 -12.41 0.63
CA GLU A 8 1.96 -12.08 0.86
C GLU A 8 2.08 -10.63 1.37
N VAL A 9 2.98 -10.42 2.33
CA VAL A 9 3.26 -9.09 2.92
C VAL A 9 4.65 -8.67 2.49
N TYR A 10 4.72 -7.55 1.79
CA TYR A 10 5.95 -6.99 1.26
C TYR A 10 6.46 -5.85 2.13
N SER A 11 7.77 -5.82 2.38
CA SER A 11 8.44 -4.71 3.07
C SER A 11 8.95 -3.62 2.11
N GLU A 12 9.04 -3.96 0.82
CA GLU A 12 9.42 -3.03 -0.24
C GLU A 12 8.21 -2.17 -0.64
N PRO A 13 8.34 -0.84 -0.73
CA PRO A 13 7.26 0.02 -1.19
C PRO A 13 7.00 -0.19 -2.69
N SER A 14 5.76 0.08 -3.12
CA SER A 14 5.43 0.19 -4.54
C SER A 14 6.08 1.41 -5.19
N ASP A 15 6.43 1.29 -6.46
CA ASP A 15 6.81 2.42 -7.31
C ASP A 15 5.55 3.14 -7.82
N VAL A 16 5.61 4.47 -7.92
CA VAL A 16 4.46 5.30 -8.32
C VAL A 16 4.90 6.36 -9.33
N GLU A 17 4.24 6.40 -10.48
CA GLU A 17 4.50 7.41 -11.52
C GLU A 17 3.22 7.98 -12.14
N GLY A 18 3.31 9.23 -12.60
CA GLY A 18 2.24 9.90 -13.33
C GLY A 18 2.53 9.89 -14.83
N TYR A 19 1.64 9.34 -15.63
CA TYR A 19 1.79 9.24 -17.08
C TYR A 19 0.44 9.38 -17.77
N GLY A 20 0.35 10.07 -18.90
CA GLY A 20 -0.84 10.01 -19.77
C GLY A 20 -2.20 10.46 -19.16
N GLY A 21 -2.21 11.13 -18.01
CA GLY A 21 -3.45 11.50 -17.30
C GLY A 21 -3.91 10.47 -16.26
N GLU A 22 -3.08 9.48 -15.97
CA GLU A 22 -3.26 8.48 -14.92
C GLU A 22 -2.06 8.46 -13.96
N VAL A 23 -2.23 7.77 -12.85
CA VAL A 23 -1.20 7.44 -11.87
C VAL A 23 -1.08 5.93 -11.82
N MET A 24 0.09 5.42 -12.16
CA MET A 24 0.40 3.99 -12.11
C MET A 24 1.09 3.67 -10.79
N VAL A 25 0.72 2.53 -10.21
CA VAL A 25 1.33 1.96 -9.01
C VAL A 25 1.78 0.55 -9.34
N GLU A 26 3.08 0.29 -9.25
CA GLU A 26 3.70 -1.03 -9.51
C GLU A 26 4.02 -1.70 -8.17
N GLY A 27 3.39 -2.85 -7.94
CA GLY A 27 3.58 -3.65 -6.74
C GLY A 27 4.87 -4.49 -6.80
N PRO A 28 5.49 -4.82 -5.65
CA PRO A 28 6.65 -5.72 -5.59
C PRO A 28 6.34 -7.16 -6.05
N ASP A 29 5.06 -7.49 -6.22
CA ASP A 29 4.58 -8.74 -6.82
C ASP A 29 4.40 -8.67 -8.35
N GLY A 30 4.76 -7.54 -8.97
CA GLY A 30 4.57 -7.28 -10.39
C GLY A 30 3.10 -7.04 -10.78
N VAL A 31 2.24 -6.69 -9.81
CA VAL A 31 0.85 -6.31 -10.06
C VAL A 31 0.73 -4.79 -10.13
N ASP A 32 0.22 -4.29 -11.27
CA ASP A 32 0.05 -2.87 -11.52
C ASP A 32 -1.41 -2.43 -11.42
N VAL A 33 -1.62 -1.23 -10.87
CA VAL A 33 -2.93 -0.55 -10.92
C VAL A 33 -2.79 0.87 -11.47
N SER A 34 -3.64 1.23 -12.43
CA SER A 34 -3.79 2.60 -12.92
C SER A 34 -4.97 3.29 -12.26
N LEU A 35 -4.74 4.49 -11.74
CA LEU A 35 -5.73 5.32 -11.06
C LEU A 35 -5.88 6.64 -11.81
N THR A 36 -7.09 7.23 -11.76
CA THR A 36 -7.20 8.65 -12.08
C THR A 36 -6.45 9.47 -11.01
N PRO A 37 -6.01 10.70 -11.32
CA PRO A 37 -5.31 11.54 -10.34
C PRO A 37 -6.08 11.73 -9.03
N GLU A 38 -7.40 11.95 -9.11
CA GLU A 38 -8.26 12.10 -7.93
C GLU A 38 -8.34 10.80 -7.11
N ALA A 39 -8.47 9.66 -7.77
CA ALA A 39 -8.51 8.36 -7.11
C ALA A 39 -7.18 8.05 -6.41
N ALA A 40 -6.05 8.42 -7.02
CA ALA A 40 -4.72 8.26 -6.44
C ALA A 40 -4.56 9.08 -5.15
N ILE A 41 -5.00 10.34 -5.13
CA ILE A 41 -4.94 11.20 -3.94
C ILE A 41 -5.74 10.61 -2.77
N ILE A 42 -6.97 10.17 -3.05
CA ILE A 42 -7.85 9.59 -2.02
C ILE A 42 -7.26 8.27 -1.50
N THR A 43 -6.77 7.42 -2.40
CA THR A 43 -6.18 6.12 -2.05
C THR A 43 -4.90 6.29 -1.25
N GLY A 44 -3.99 7.16 -1.67
CA GLY A 44 -2.75 7.45 -0.95
C GLY A 44 -3.02 7.97 0.47
N THR A 45 -4.03 8.84 0.63
CA THR A 45 -4.45 9.30 1.96
C THR A 45 -4.92 8.15 2.85
N ARG A 46 -5.75 7.24 2.31
CA ARG A 46 -6.22 6.05 3.05
C ARG A 46 -5.07 5.11 3.41
N LEU A 47 -4.12 4.92 2.49
CA LEU A 47 -2.95 4.07 2.69
C LEU A 47 -2.06 4.61 3.81
N ILE A 48 -1.75 5.91 3.80
CA ILE A 48 -0.96 6.57 4.84
C ILE A 48 -1.64 6.44 6.20
N ASN A 49 -2.94 6.72 6.28
CA ASN A 49 -3.70 6.63 7.53
C ASN A 49 -3.69 5.20 8.10
N ALA A 50 -3.86 4.19 7.25
CA ALA A 50 -3.81 2.79 7.66
C ALA A 50 -2.41 2.41 8.17
N GLY A 51 -1.34 2.83 7.48
CA GLY A 51 0.04 2.59 7.93
C GLY A 51 0.33 3.21 9.30
N VAL A 52 -0.07 4.46 9.51
CA VAL A 52 0.08 5.14 10.82
C VAL A 52 -0.69 4.41 11.93
N GLN A 53 -1.92 3.97 11.63
CA GLN A 53 -2.74 3.23 12.58
C GLN A 53 -2.07 1.90 12.97
N GLU A 54 -1.54 1.15 12.01
CA GLU A 54 -0.88 -0.13 12.30
C GLU A 54 0.46 0.03 13.03
N ILE A 55 1.26 1.05 12.69
CA ILE A 55 2.45 1.41 13.47
C ILE A 55 2.08 1.68 14.94
N SER A 56 0.96 2.37 15.18
CA SER A 56 0.50 2.67 16.53
C SER A 56 -0.03 1.43 17.28
N ASN A 57 -0.60 0.47 16.54
CA ASN A 57 -1.13 -0.78 17.07
C ASN A 57 -0.03 -1.81 17.34
N ASP A 58 1.10 -1.71 16.65
CA ASP A 58 2.24 -2.59 16.84
C ASP A 58 2.95 -2.31 18.18
N LYS A 59 2.54 -3.09 19.21
CA LYS A 59 3.15 -3.06 20.56
C LYS A 59 4.64 -3.46 20.56
N SER A 60 5.18 -4.01 19.48
CA SER A 60 6.60 -4.36 19.40
C SER A 60 7.52 -3.14 19.22
N LEU A 61 6.97 -2.01 18.74
CA LEU A 61 7.68 -0.73 18.60
C LEU A 61 7.62 0.15 19.86
N ASN A 62 6.82 -0.25 20.87
CA ASN A 62 6.63 0.49 22.12
C ASN A 62 7.29 -0.23 23.31
N LYS A 63 8.51 -0.77 23.12
CA LYS A 63 9.35 -1.21 24.25
C LYS A 63 10.14 0.00 24.76
N PRO A 64 9.99 0.41 26.03
CA PRO A 64 10.97 1.30 26.62
C PRO A 64 12.31 0.56 26.65
N GLY A 65 13.31 1.16 26.00
CA GLY A 65 14.72 0.80 26.24
C GLY A 65 15.16 1.19 27.64
#